data_AF-A0A4P5YL98-F1
#
_entry.id   AF-A0A4P5YL98-F1
#
_cell.length_a   1.000
_cell.length_b   1.000
_cell.length_c   1.000
_cell.angle_alpha   90.00
_cell.angle_beta   90.00
_cell.angle_gamma   90.00
#
_symmetry.space_group_name_H-M   'P 1'
#
loop_
_entity.id
_entity.type
_entity.pdbx_description
1 polymer ?
#
loop_
_entity_poly.entity_id
_entity_poly.type
_entity_poly.pdbx_seq_one_letter_code
_entity_poly.pdbx_strand_id
1 'polypeptide(L)'
;MSADKPRYANFPERDLKVVIGEHINATNTKLLTKLTIGKYEMSFLQQENGSNTLKAVREAVGILAKAESMAIETDEKHREYLGITKAGNAEKIVGLWILTPFELTQSAHLIWCRWSELGNTAKTGVAFKVNTKFTADDIANLIRAAQKNAVSLAAGEAFTLKGNPPPRFQKKTTASALPVAEAVPA
;
A
#
# COMPACT_ATOMS: atom_id res chain seq x y z
N MET A 1 6.86 23.50 -16.85
CA MET A 1 6.65 22.06 -16.62
C MET A 1 5.19 21.89 -16.26
N SER A 2 4.41 21.19 -17.08
CA SER A 2 2.96 21.09 -16.95
C SER A 2 2.59 20.46 -15.61
N ALA A 3 1.73 21.14 -14.85
CA ALA A 3 1.10 20.62 -13.65
C ALA A 3 0.14 19.48 -14.03
N ASP A 4 0.70 18.30 -14.27
CA ASP A 4 -0.09 17.09 -14.49
C ASP A 4 -0.91 16.86 -13.22
N LYS A 5 -2.23 16.74 -13.39
CA LYS A 5 -3.16 16.47 -12.29
C LYS A 5 -2.67 15.23 -11.51
N PRO A 6 -2.72 15.25 -10.16
CA PRO A 6 -2.26 14.12 -9.36
C PRO A 6 -3.04 12.85 -9.75
N ARG A 7 -2.31 11.76 -10.02
CA ARG A 7 -2.91 10.46 -10.34
C ARG A 7 -3.14 9.69 -9.05
N TYR A 8 -4.39 9.34 -8.78
CA TYR A 8 -4.75 8.59 -7.59
C TYR A 8 -4.77 7.09 -7.86
N ALA A 9 -4.29 6.31 -6.89
CA ALA A 9 -4.44 4.88 -6.88
C ALA A 9 -5.86 4.52 -6.43
N ASN A 10 -6.39 3.43 -6.98
CA ASN A 10 -7.63 2.81 -6.57
C ASN A 10 -7.39 1.96 -5.30
N PHE A 11 -7.07 2.65 -4.22
CA PHE A 11 -6.81 2.02 -2.92
C PHE A 11 -8.14 1.48 -2.34
N PRO A 12 -8.18 0.25 -1.79
CA PRO A 12 -9.42 -0.37 -1.33
C PRO A 12 -10.18 0.39 -0.25
N GLU A 13 -9.49 1.14 0.61
CA GLU A 13 -10.14 1.97 1.61
C GLU A 13 -10.42 3.37 1.05
N ARG A 14 -11.66 3.85 1.23
CA ARG A 14 -12.14 5.11 0.64
C ARG A 14 -11.81 6.34 1.47
N ASP A 15 -11.48 6.16 2.75
CA ASP A 15 -11.10 7.22 3.70
C ASP A 15 -9.71 7.79 3.38
N LEU A 16 -8.78 6.93 2.94
CA LEU A 16 -7.41 7.32 2.62
C LEU A 16 -7.22 7.53 1.12
N LYS A 17 -6.93 8.77 0.71
CA LYS A 17 -6.50 9.07 -0.66
C LYS A 17 -5.03 8.69 -0.84
N VAL A 18 -4.72 7.93 -1.88
CA VAL A 18 -3.34 7.53 -2.22
C VAL A 18 -2.96 8.11 -3.58
N VAL A 19 -1.94 8.97 -3.62
CA VAL A 19 -1.37 9.53 -4.85
C VAL A 19 -0.25 8.61 -5.35
N ILE A 20 -0.23 8.31 -6.64
CA ILE A 20 0.83 7.53 -7.29
C ILE A 20 2.04 8.45 -7.46
N GLY A 21 3.15 8.15 -6.80
CA GLY A 21 4.38 8.92 -6.91
C GLY A 21 5.01 8.84 -8.31
N GLU A 22 5.75 9.89 -8.66
CA GLU A 22 6.35 10.11 -9.99
C GLU A 22 7.31 8.99 -10.45
N HIS A 23 7.89 8.25 -9.50
CA HIS A 23 8.88 7.21 -9.77
C HIS A 23 8.30 5.80 -9.89
N ILE A 24 6.97 5.66 -9.92
CA ILE A 24 6.32 4.38 -10.21
C ILE A 24 6.29 4.18 -11.72
N ASN A 25 6.73 3.00 -12.19
CA ASN A 25 6.76 2.70 -13.63
C ASN A 25 5.35 2.70 -14.24
N ALA A 26 5.26 2.96 -15.55
CA ALA A 26 3.99 3.11 -16.26
C ALA A 26 3.07 1.88 -16.15
N THR A 27 3.64 0.67 -16.15
CA THR A 27 2.88 -0.59 -16.00
C THR A 27 2.16 -0.62 -14.65
N ASN A 28 2.90 -0.38 -13.56
CA ASN A 28 2.34 -0.34 -12.22
C ASN A 28 1.38 0.84 -12.06
N THR A 29 1.70 2.02 -12.59
CA THR A 29 0.76 3.16 -12.59
C THR A 29 -0.58 2.76 -13.20
N LYS A 30 -0.58 2.11 -14.36
CA LYS A 30 -1.81 1.64 -15.01
C LYS A 30 -2.57 0.64 -14.13
N LEU A 31 -1.88 -0.33 -13.53
CA LEU A 31 -2.51 -1.32 -12.65
C LEU A 31 -3.12 -0.67 -11.39
N LEU A 32 -2.39 0.23 -10.74
CA LEU A 32 -2.82 0.89 -9.50
C LEU A 32 -4.06 1.78 -9.72
N THR A 33 -4.29 2.29 -10.94
CA THR A 33 -5.49 3.08 -11.28
C THR A 33 -6.72 2.24 -11.62
N LYS A 34 -6.58 0.93 -11.84
CA LYS A 34 -7.67 0.09 -12.33
C LYS A 34 -8.49 -0.52 -11.19
N LEU A 35 -9.74 -0.87 -11.51
CA LEU A 35 -10.52 -1.85 -10.76
C LEU A 35 -10.09 -3.25 -11.22
N THR A 36 -9.97 -4.19 -10.29
CA THR A 36 -9.61 -5.57 -10.62
C THR A 36 -10.79 -6.32 -11.23
N ILE A 37 -10.51 -7.44 -11.89
CA ILE A 37 -11.58 -8.32 -12.38
C ILE A 37 -12.30 -8.94 -11.20
N GLY A 38 -13.60 -9.14 -11.31
CA GLY A 38 -14.36 -9.82 -10.25
C GLY A 38 -13.80 -11.22 -10.02
N LYS A 39 -13.86 -11.73 -8.78
CA LYS A 39 -13.40 -13.09 -8.43
C LYS A 39 -13.97 -14.18 -9.35
N TYR A 40 -15.20 -14.00 -9.85
CA TYR A 40 -15.89 -14.95 -10.73
C TYR A 40 -15.34 -14.99 -12.16
N GLU A 41 -14.53 -14.01 -12.56
CA GLU A 41 -13.95 -13.91 -13.90
C GLU A 41 -12.54 -14.54 -13.95
N MET A 42 -12.02 -15.03 -12.82
CA MET A 42 -10.70 -15.66 -12.78
C MET A 42 -10.72 -17.08 -13.35
N SER A 43 -9.75 -17.37 -14.21
CA SER A 43 -9.38 -18.73 -14.63
C SER A 43 -8.95 -19.60 -13.44
N PHE A 44 -8.99 -20.92 -13.63
CA PHE A 44 -8.57 -21.90 -12.62
C PHE A 44 -7.15 -21.62 -12.07
N LEU A 45 -6.19 -21.33 -12.96
CA LEU A 45 -4.81 -21.04 -12.58
C LEU A 45 -4.69 -19.76 -11.74
N GLN A 46 -5.50 -18.74 -12.02
CA GLN A 46 -5.54 -17.51 -11.23
C GLN A 46 -6.11 -17.79 -9.83
N GLN A 47 -7.14 -18.62 -9.73
CA GLN A 47 -7.73 -19.01 -8.44
C GLN A 47 -6.76 -19.83 -7.57
N GLU A 48 -5.98 -20.73 -8.18
CA GLU A 48 -4.95 -21.50 -7.48
C GLU A 48 -3.83 -20.59 -6.94
N ASN A 49 -3.30 -19.70 -7.79
CA ASN A 49 -2.29 -18.72 -7.37
C ASN A 49 -2.83 -17.75 -6.29
N GLY A 50 -4.10 -17.35 -6.39
CA GLY A 50 -4.77 -16.55 -5.37
C GLY A 50 -4.86 -17.28 -4.02
N SER A 51 -5.14 -18.59 -4.04
CA SER A 51 -5.16 -19.43 -2.83
C SER A 51 -3.79 -19.54 -2.17
N ASN A 52 -2.73 -19.68 -2.96
CA ASN A 52 -1.35 -19.69 -2.48
C ASN A 52 -0.95 -18.33 -1.90
N THR A 53 -1.38 -17.25 -2.54
CA THR A 53 -1.15 -15.87 -2.06
C THR A 53 -1.82 -15.63 -0.71
N LEU A 54 -3.07 -16.06 -0.53
CA LEU A 54 -3.79 -15.96 0.74
C LEU A 54 -3.10 -16.76 1.86
N LYS A 55 -2.56 -17.95 1.56
CA LYS A 55 -1.78 -18.74 2.53
C LYS A 55 -0.52 -17.99 2.97
N ALA A 56 0.25 -17.45 2.02
CA ALA A 56 1.46 -16.69 2.31
C ALA A 56 1.18 -15.44 3.16
N VAL A 57 0.07 -14.74 2.90
CA VAL A 57 -0.36 -13.59 3.72
C VAL A 57 -0.69 -14.02 5.14
N ARG A 58 -1.49 -15.08 5.32
CA ARG A 58 -1.87 -15.58 6.64
C ARG A 58 -0.66 -16.03 7.46
N GLU A 59 0.28 -16.72 6.83
CA GLU A 59 1.51 -17.16 7.47
C GLU A 59 2.33 -15.95 7.94
N ALA A 60 2.59 -14.98 7.06
CA ALA A 60 3.35 -13.78 7.38
C ALA A 60 2.69 -12.94 8.48
N VAL A 61 1.37 -12.73 8.40
CA VAL A 61 0.61 -11.99 9.41
C VAL A 61 0.55 -12.75 10.72
N GLY A 62 0.40 -14.07 10.70
CA GLY A 62 0.43 -14.89 11.92
C GLY A 62 1.77 -14.82 12.65
N ILE A 63 2.88 -14.86 11.90
CA ILE A 63 4.24 -14.66 12.45
C ILE A 63 4.37 -13.26 13.06
N LEU A 64 3.96 -12.22 12.32
CA LEU A 64 4.00 -10.84 12.80
C LEU A 64 3.15 -10.64 14.05
N ALA A 65 1.92 -11.16 14.05
CA ALA A 65 0.98 -11.00 15.13
C ALA A 65 1.49 -11.65 16.41
N LYS A 66 2.10 -12.84 16.30
CA LYS A 66 2.77 -13.49 17.43
C LYS A 66 3.96 -12.69 17.94
N ALA A 67 4.80 -12.18 17.03
CA ALA A 67 6.01 -11.44 17.38
C ALA A 67 5.73 -10.08 18.03
N GLU A 68 4.65 -9.41 17.61
CA GLU A 68 4.29 -8.05 18.05
C GLU A 68 3.07 -8.02 18.99
N SER A 69 2.64 -9.18 19.47
CA SER A 69 1.47 -9.34 20.35
C SER A 69 0.21 -8.66 19.78
N MET A 70 -0.05 -8.85 18.48
CA MET A 70 -1.28 -8.41 17.82
C MET A 70 -2.31 -9.53 17.79
N ALA A 71 -3.58 -9.14 17.73
CA ALA A 71 -4.68 -10.03 17.38
C ALA A 71 -4.96 -9.93 15.87
N ILE A 72 -5.37 -11.05 15.25
CA ILE A 72 -5.96 -11.00 13.91
C ILE A 72 -7.39 -10.51 14.06
N GLU A 73 -7.67 -9.33 13.51
CA GLU A 73 -8.98 -8.66 13.60
C GLU A 73 -9.90 -9.06 12.45
N THR A 74 -9.33 -9.34 11.28
CA THR A 74 -10.09 -9.69 10.07
C THR A 74 -9.29 -10.65 9.22
N ASP A 75 -9.91 -11.74 8.78
CA ASP A 75 -9.41 -12.62 7.72
C ASP A 75 -10.60 -13.12 6.90
N GLU A 76 -10.99 -12.31 5.92
CA GLU A 76 -12.22 -12.50 5.17
C GLU A 76 -11.97 -12.59 3.67
N LYS A 77 -12.75 -13.43 2.99
CA LYS A 77 -12.86 -13.38 1.53
C LYS A 77 -13.81 -12.24 1.17
N HIS A 78 -13.40 -11.36 0.26
CA HIS A 78 -14.24 -10.25 -0.17
C HIS A 78 -14.89 -10.56 -1.53
N ARG A 79 -15.94 -9.81 -1.89
CA ARG A 79 -16.56 -9.92 -3.23
C ARG A 79 -15.67 -9.28 -4.30
N GLU A 80 -15.08 -8.14 -3.97
CA GLU A 80 -14.28 -7.31 -4.89
C GLU A 80 -12.78 -7.66 -4.87
N TYR A 81 -12.32 -8.39 -3.85
CA TYR A 81 -10.92 -8.75 -3.62
C TYR A 81 -10.83 -10.25 -3.32
N LEU A 82 -9.65 -10.87 -3.52
CA LEU A 82 -9.43 -12.26 -3.12
C LEU A 82 -9.63 -12.46 -1.62
N GLY A 83 -9.17 -11.48 -0.84
CA GLY A 83 -9.36 -11.42 0.59
C GLY A 83 -8.74 -10.20 1.21
N ILE A 84 -9.00 -10.05 2.50
CA ILE A 84 -8.44 -9.02 3.36
C ILE A 84 -7.95 -9.69 4.65
N THR A 85 -6.76 -9.30 5.10
CA THR A 85 -6.22 -9.70 6.40
C THR A 85 -5.81 -8.47 7.18
N LYS A 86 -6.38 -8.27 8.36
CA LYS A 86 -6.02 -7.19 9.29
C LYS A 86 -5.56 -7.78 10.62
N ALA A 87 -4.49 -7.22 11.18
CA ALA A 87 -4.02 -7.53 12.51
C ALA A 87 -3.63 -6.24 13.24
N GLY A 88 -3.92 -6.16 14.53
CA GLY A 88 -3.69 -4.95 15.30
C GLY A 88 -3.53 -5.20 16.79
N ASN A 89 -3.03 -4.18 17.48
CA ASN A 89 -2.99 -4.06 18.93
C ASN A 89 -3.29 -2.59 19.30
N ALA A 90 -3.09 -2.22 20.57
CA ALA A 90 -3.35 -0.86 21.04
C ALA A 90 -2.46 0.22 20.40
N GLU A 91 -1.33 -0.16 19.81
CA GLU A 91 -0.30 0.76 19.27
C GLU A 91 -0.30 0.83 17.75
N LYS A 92 -0.76 -0.21 17.05
CA LYS A 92 -0.63 -0.29 15.59
C LYS A 92 -1.59 -1.25 14.95
N ILE A 93 -1.90 -0.98 13.68
CA ILE A 93 -2.73 -1.82 12.81
C ILE A 93 -1.99 -2.07 11.50
N VAL A 94 -2.05 -3.30 11.01
CA VAL A 94 -1.59 -3.72 9.70
C VAL A 94 -2.77 -4.28 8.92
N GLY A 95 -3.04 -3.72 7.75
CA GLY A 95 -4.06 -4.20 6.83
C GLY A 95 -3.45 -4.61 5.50
N LEU A 96 -3.82 -5.79 5.00
CA LEU A 96 -3.43 -6.31 3.71
C LEU A 96 -4.66 -6.60 2.86
N TRP A 97 -4.71 -6.03 1.65
CA TRP A 97 -5.76 -6.30 0.66
C TRP A 97 -5.16 -7.04 -0.51
N ILE A 98 -5.70 -8.22 -0.78
CA ILE A 98 -5.26 -9.08 -1.86
C ILE A 98 -6.21 -8.90 -3.04
N LEU A 99 -5.76 -8.15 -4.02
CA LEU A 99 -6.52 -7.83 -5.23
C LEU A 99 -6.43 -8.99 -6.23
N THR A 100 -7.54 -9.24 -6.94
CA THR A 100 -7.57 -10.15 -8.10
C THR A 100 -6.74 -9.58 -9.25
N PRO A 101 -6.37 -10.39 -10.26
CA PRO A 101 -5.74 -9.88 -11.48
C PRO A 101 -6.60 -8.83 -12.19
N PHE A 102 -6.02 -8.04 -13.10
CA PHE A 102 -6.75 -6.98 -13.81
C PHE A 102 -7.21 -7.38 -15.22
N GLU A 103 -6.66 -8.47 -15.75
CA GLU A 103 -6.92 -8.97 -17.09
C GLU A 103 -6.90 -10.51 -17.07
N LEU A 104 -7.70 -11.16 -17.92
CA LEU A 104 -7.83 -12.62 -17.97
C LEU A 104 -6.50 -13.36 -18.24
N THR A 105 -5.59 -12.71 -18.96
CA THR A 105 -4.27 -13.23 -19.32
C THR A 105 -3.20 -12.96 -18.25
N GLN A 106 -3.52 -12.16 -17.22
CA GLN A 106 -2.59 -11.78 -16.17
C GLN A 106 -2.65 -12.78 -15.00
N SER A 107 -1.53 -13.37 -14.63
CA SER A 107 -1.42 -14.24 -13.44
C SER A 107 -0.96 -13.51 -12.18
N ALA A 108 -0.51 -12.26 -12.30
CA ALA A 108 -0.04 -11.46 -11.19
C ALA A 108 -1.19 -10.90 -10.34
N HIS A 109 -1.01 -10.97 -9.03
CA HIS A 109 -1.86 -10.34 -8.03
C HIS A 109 -1.20 -9.07 -7.52
N LEU A 110 -2.03 -8.09 -7.14
CA LEU A 110 -1.59 -6.91 -6.42
C LEU A 110 -1.92 -7.10 -4.93
N ILE A 111 -0.97 -6.80 -4.06
CA ILE A 111 -1.22 -6.72 -2.63
C ILE A 111 -0.95 -5.30 -2.18
N TRP A 112 -1.94 -4.70 -1.56
CA TRP A 112 -1.79 -3.46 -0.81
C TRP A 112 -1.49 -3.78 0.64
N CYS A 113 -0.60 -3.00 1.25
CA CYS A 113 -0.35 -3.01 2.68
C CYS A 113 -0.49 -1.59 3.23
N ARG A 114 -1.31 -1.44 4.26
CA ARG A 114 -1.38 -0.24 5.11
C ARG A 114 -0.85 -0.61 6.49
N TRP A 115 0.08 0.19 6.98
CA TRP A 115 0.53 0.17 8.36
C TRP A 115 0.12 1.49 9.00
N SER A 116 -0.47 1.43 10.18
CA SER A 116 -0.89 2.61 10.94
C SER A 116 -0.36 2.52 12.36
N GLU A 117 0.28 3.58 12.83
CA GLU A 117 0.58 3.81 14.25
C GLU A 117 -0.62 4.48 14.91
N LEU A 118 -1.08 3.95 16.04
CA LEU A 118 -2.15 4.48 16.86
C LEU A 118 -1.56 5.32 17.99
N GLY A 119 -2.22 6.43 18.33
CA GLY A 119 -1.80 7.33 19.42
C GLY A 119 -1.45 8.74 18.95
N ASN A 120 -0.65 9.45 19.75
CA ASN A 120 -0.45 10.90 19.61
C ASN A 120 0.32 11.32 18.35
N THR A 121 1.21 10.46 17.84
CA THR A 121 1.96 10.70 16.60
C THR A 121 1.46 9.80 15.48
N ALA A 122 0.13 9.67 15.33
CA ALA A 122 -0.47 8.78 14.34
C ALA A 122 0.21 8.94 12.97
N LYS A 123 0.80 7.83 12.50
CA LYS A 123 1.47 7.74 11.21
C LYS A 123 0.78 6.70 10.37
N THR A 124 0.69 6.97 9.08
CA THR A 124 0.17 6.02 8.10
C THR A 124 1.25 5.77 7.05
N GLY A 125 1.49 4.50 6.76
CA GLY A 125 2.39 4.04 5.71
C GLY A 125 1.66 3.11 4.75
N VAL A 126 1.77 3.37 3.45
CA VAL A 126 1.22 2.50 2.41
C VAL A 126 2.34 1.97 1.53
N ALA A 127 2.26 0.67 1.20
CA ALA A 127 3.11 0.03 0.22
C ALA A 127 2.30 -0.96 -0.63
N PHE A 128 2.86 -1.36 -1.77
CA PHE A 128 2.25 -2.36 -2.63
C PHE A 128 3.28 -3.31 -3.23
N LYS A 129 2.82 -4.48 -3.65
CA LYS A 129 3.62 -5.42 -4.45
C LYS A 129 2.75 -6.10 -5.48
N VAL A 130 3.25 -6.19 -6.72
CA VAL A 130 2.64 -6.96 -7.81
C VAL A 130 3.53 -8.17 -8.06
N ASN A 131 2.97 -9.38 -7.95
CA ASN A 131 3.70 -10.60 -8.26
C ASN A 131 2.76 -11.75 -8.65
N THR A 132 3.26 -12.74 -9.38
CA THR A 132 2.53 -13.95 -9.74
C THR A 132 2.48 -14.97 -8.61
N LYS A 133 3.52 -14.99 -7.78
CA LYS A 133 3.65 -15.84 -6.60
C LYS A 133 4.16 -15.01 -5.43
N PHE A 134 3.65 -15.30 -4.24
CA PHE A 134 4.07 -14.65 -3.01
C PHE A 134 4.54 -15.71 -2.01
N THR A 135 5.63 -15.42 -1.33
CA THR A 135 6.06 -16.14 -0.12
C THR A 135 5.73 -15.33 1.13
N ALA A 136 5.78 -15.96 2.31
CA ALA A 136 5.62 -15.23 3.56
C ALA A 136 6.67 -14.10 3.72
N ASP A 137 7.91 -14.35 3.27
CA ASP A 137 8.98 -13.35 3.27
C ASP A 137 8.68 -12.16 2.36
N ASP A 138 8.07 -12.39 1.19
CA ASP A 138 7.63 -11.32 0.30
C ASP A 138 6.65 -10.37 1.00
N ILE A 139 5.72 -10.94 1.78
CA ILE A 139 4.71 -10.19 2.53
C ILE A 139 5.35 -9.48 3.72
N ALA A 140 6.25 -10.13 4.46
CA ALA A 140 6.98 -9.50 5.55
C ALA A 140 7.82 -8.30 5.07
N ASN A 141 8.47 -8.42 3.92
CA ASN A 141 9.20 -7.32 3.28
C ASN A 141 8.25 -6.17 2.87
N LEU A 142 7.05 -6.49 2.39
CA LEU A 142 6.03 -5.49 2.03
C LEU A 142 5.56 -4.71 3.28
N ILE A 143 5.31 -5.40 4.40
CA ILE A 143 4.91 -4.77 5.67
C ILE A 143 6.01 -3.85 6.17
N ARG A 144 7.27 -4.30 6.17
CA ARG A 144 8.44 -3.48 6.54
C ARG A 144 8.59 -2.25 5.64
N ALA A 145 8.28 -2.37 4.35
CA ALA A 145 8.28 -1.23 3.44
C ALA A 145 7.17 -0.21 3.80
N ALA A 146 5.96 -0.68 4.13
CA ALA A 146 4.88 0.19 4.59
C ALA A 146 5.27 0.94 5.87
N GLN A 147 5.83 0.23 6.86
CA GLN A 147 6.36 0.83 8.10
C GLN A 147 7.41 1.91 7.84
N LYS A 148 8.41 1.61 6.99
CA LYS A 148 9.45 2.57 6.63
C LYS A 148 8.91 3.81 5.91
N ASN A 149 7.79 3.67 5.21
CA ASN A 149 7.16 4.75 4.47
C ASN A 149 6.16 5.56 5.32
N ALA A 150 5.96 5.19 6.58
CA ALA A 150 4.96 5.81 7.44
C ALA A 150 5.28 7.29 7.70
N VAL A 151 4.27 8.14 7.49
CA VAL A 151 4.34 9.59 7.71
C VAL A 151 3.10 10.05 8.46
N SER A 152 3.23 11.15 9.20
CA SER A 152 2.07 11.83 9.78
C SER A 152 1.36 12.58 8.67
N LEU A 153 0.06 12.32 8.52
CA LEU A 153 -0.80 12.97 7.53
C LEU A 153 -1.78 13.87 8.25
N ALA A 154 -2.00 15.09 7.75
CA ALA A 154 -3.10 15.91 8.20
C ALA A 154 -4.45 15.31 7.76
N ALA A 155 -5.54 15.71 8.42
CA ALA A 155 -6.87 15.25 8.05
C ALA A 155 -7.19 15.59 6.57
N GLY A 156 -7.52 14.56 5.78
CA GLY A 156 -7.83 14.71 4.35
C GLY A 156 -6.61 14.83 3.42
N GLU A 157 -5.40 14.83 3.96
CA GLU A 157 -4.17 14.79 3.17
C GLU A 157 -3.98 13.43 2.51
N ALA A 158 -3.53 13.44 1.26
CA ALA A 158 -3.29 12.21 0.51
C ALA A 158 -1.92 11.62 0.83
N PHE A 159 -1.84 10.30 1.01
CA PHE A 159 -0.57 9.60 1.10
C PHE A 159 0.10 9.52 -0.27
N THR A 160 1.35 9.97 -0.40
CA THR A 160 2.10 9.83 -1.66
C THR A 160 2.85 8.50 -1.68
N LEU A 161 2.45 7.61 -2.58
CA LEU A 161 3.01 6.28 -2.73
C LEU A 161 4.43 6.34 -3.29
N LYS A 162 5.38 5.77 -2.55
CA LYS A 162 6.78 5.68 -2.98
C LYS A 162 6.96 4.49 -3.94
N GLY A 163 7.78 4.68 -4.98
CA GLY A 163 8.15 3.61 -5.90
C GLY A 163 8.89 2.45 -5.22
N ASN A 164 8.77 1.26 -5.79
CA ASN A 164 9.49 0.06 -5.36
C ASN A 164 10.28 -0.51 -6.57
N PRO A 165 11.63 -0.47 -6.57
CA PRO A 165 12.51 0.06 -5.52
C PRO A 165 12.49 1.60 -5.46
N PRO A 166 12.94 2.21 -4.35
CA PRO A 166 13.07 3.66 -4.23
C PRO A 166 13.97 4.22 -5.35
N PRO A 167 13.78 5.49 -5.75
CA PRO A 167 14.64 6.13 -6.74
C PRO A 167 16.10 6.01 -6.32
N ARG A 168 16.97 5.52 -7.21
CA ARG A 168 18.41 5.36 -6.94
C ARG A 168 19.11 6.68 -6.57
N PHE A 169 18.50 7.83 -6.90
CA PHE A 169 19.02 9.15 -6.60
C PHE A 169 17.93 10.00 -5.92
N GLN A 170 18.00 10.12 -4.60
CA GLN A 170 17.31 11.19 -3.88
C GLN A 170 18.20 12.43 -3.95
N LYS A 171 17.94 13.34 -4.90
CA LYS A 171 18.42 14.72 -4.72
C LYS A 171 17.74 15.23 -3.45
N LYS A 172 18.51 15.59 -2.43
CA LYS A 172 18.00 16.34 -1.28
C LYS A 172 17.37 17.61 -1.82
N THR A 173 16.04 17.67 -1.84
CA THR A 173 15.33 18.93 -1.99
C THR A 173 15.55 19.68 -0.69
N THR A 174 16.49 20.62 -0.70
CA THR A 174 16.57 21.66 0.33
C THR A 174 15.23 22.37 0.35
N ALA A 175 14.57 22.37 1.51
CA ALA A 175 13.39 23.18 1.75
C ALA A 175 13.72 24.62 1.33
N SER A 176 12.96 25.14 0.37
CA SER A 176 13.06 26.55 -0.03
C SER A 176 12.59 27.37 1.16
N ALA A 177 13.54 27.94 1.90
CA ALA A 177 13.24 28.93 2.92
C ALA A 177 12.55 30.11 2.23
N LEU A 178 11.31 30.40 2.65
CA LEU A 178 10.60 31.62 2.31
C LEU A 178 11.50 32.83 2.67
N PRO A 179 11.63 33.85 1.80
CA PRO A 179 12.32 35.07 2.18
C PRO A 179 11.47 35.79 3.25
N VAL A 180 12.07 36.02 4.41
CA VAL A 180 11.53 36.89 5.45
C VAL A 180 11.46 38.29 4.84
N ALA A 181 10.24 38.83 4.71
CA ALA A 181 10.04 40.21 4.32
C ALA A 181 10.64 41.12 5.40
N GLU A 182 11.62 41.90 5.00
CA GLU A 182 12.33 42.89 5.80
C GLU A 182 11.35 43.98 6.24
N ALA A 183 11.28 44.21 7.55
CA ALA A 183 10.46 45.25 8.15
C ALA A 183 11.06 46.64 7.83
N VAL A 184 10.27 47.51 7.21
CA VAL A 184 10.61 48.92 6.97
C VAL A 184 10.41 49.69 8.29
N PRO A 185 11.43 50.37 8.85
CA PRO A 185 11.20 51.34 9.91
C PRO A 185 10.83 52.71 9.32
N ALA A 186 10.07 53.46 10.12
CA ALA A 186 9.37 54.71 9.84
C ALA A 186 10.25 55.89 9.39
#